data_AF-A0A564Q826-F1
#
_entry.id   AF-A0A564Q826-F1
#
_cell.length_a   1.000
_cell.length_b   1.000
_cell.length_c   1.000
_cell.angle_alpha   90.00
_cell.angle_beta   90.00
_cell.angle_gamma   90.00
#
_symmetry.space_group_name_H-M   'P 1'
#
loop_
_entity.id
_entity.type
_entity.pdbx_description
1 polymer ?
#
loop_
_entity_poly.entity_id
_entity_poly.type
_entity_poly.pdbx_seq_one_letter_code
_entity_poly.pdbx_strand_id
1 'polypeptide(L)' 'MKIEPKKCVNCISCQLACSYLHTGIFNPSVSKIKIKPGYFKEDVWISNEIIFDGCKDGCVFCINYCMYGAIERD' A
#
# COMPACT_ATOMS: atom_id res chain seq x y z
N MET A 1 3.60 -13.10 1.44
CA MET A 1 2.77 -11.97 0.98
C MET A 1 3.31 -11.60 -0.38
N LYS A 2 2.45 -11.64 -1.40
CA LYS A 2 2.81 -11.31 -2.76
C LYS A 2 2.45 -9.86 -3.04
N ILE A 3 3.37 -9.11 -3.68
CA ILE A 3 3.18 -7.70 -4.05
C ILE A 3 3.25 -7.58 -5.57
N GLU A 4 2.24 -6.98 -6.18
CA GLU A 4 2.13 -6.75 -7.62
C GLU A 4 1.89 -5.25 -7.87
N PRO A 5 2.95 -4.41 -7.91
CA PRO A 5 2.81 -2.95 -7.93
C PRO A 5 2.04 -2.42 -9.15
N LYS A 6 2.08 -3.14 -10.28
CA LYS A 6 1.30 -2.82 -11.49
C LYS A 6 -0.21 -2.87 -11.29
N LYS A 7 -0.70 -3.65 -10.31
CA LYS A 7 -2.12 -3.71 -9.94
C LYS A 7 -2.53 -2.61 -8.95
N CYS A 8 -1.57 -1.91 -8.35
CA CYS A 8 -1.88 -0.81 -7.44
C CYS A 8 -2.43 0.36 -8.25
N VAL A 9 -3.57 0.91 -7.84
CA VAL A 9 -4.20 2.08 -8.49
C VAL A 9 -4.15 3.33 -7.60
N ASN A 10 -3.37 3.31 -6.52
CA ASN A 10 -3.24 4.40 -5.55
C ASN A 10 -4.58 4.87 -4.93
N CYS A 11 -5.51 3.94 -4.65
CA CYS A 11 -6.80 4.24 -4.00
C CYS A 11 -6.70 4.55 -2.49
N ILE A 12 -5.50 4.49 -1.91
CA ILE A 12 -5.15 4.76 -0.50
C ILE A 12 -5.89 3.96 0.58
N SER A 13 -6.75 2.99 0.24
CA SER A 13 -7.56 2.24 1.21
C SER A 13 -6.71 1.44 2.22
N CYS A 14 -5.65 0.79 1.77
CA CYS A 14 -4.72 0.08 2.64
C CYS A 14 -3.95 1.02 3.58
N GLN A 15 -3.64 2.24 3.15
CA GLN A 15 -2.98 3.25 3.99
C GLN A 15 -3.92 3.75 5.08
N LEU A 16 -5.17 4.05 4.74
CA LEU A 16 -6.19 4.49 5.70
C LEU A 16 -6.52 3.41 6.73
N ALA A 17 -6.66 2.15 6.27
CA ALA A 17 -6.90 1.03 7.17
C ALA A 17 -5.72 0.82 8.14
N CYS A 18 -4.49 0.93 7.64
CA CYS A 18 -3.29 0.77 8.46
C CYS A 18 -3.13 1.92 9.47
N SER A 19 -3.33 3.18 9.05
CA SER A 19 -3.25 4.34 9.96
C SER A 19 -4.30 4.21 11.07
N TYR A 20 -5.54 3.85 10.71
CA TYR A 20 -6.62 3.70 11.67
C TYR A 20 -6.33 2.56 12.66
N LEU A 21 -5.86 1.41 12.19
CA LEU A 21 -5.49 0.28 13.05
C LEU A 21 -4.46 0.66 14.12
N HIS A 22 -3.48 1.50 13.79
CA HIS A 22 -2.37 1.83 14.69
C HIS A 22 -2.55 3.11 15.49
N THR A 23 -3.38 4.04 15.03
CA THR A 23 -3.49 5.38 15.63
C THR A 23 -4.92 5.80 15.95
N GLY A 24 -5.93 5.07 15.46
CA GLY A 24 -7.34 5.49 15.53
C GLY A 24 -7.70 6.63 14.57
N ILE A 25 -6.78 7.07 13.71
CA ILE A 25 -6.96 8.22 12.82
C ILE A 25 -6.85 7.78 11.35
N PHE A 26 -7.73 8.31 10.51
CA PHE A 26 -7.67 8.18 9.05
C PHE A 26 -6.69 9.20 8.47
N ASN A 27 -5.40 8.88 8.49
CA ASN A 27 -4.35 9.75 7.98
C ASN A 27 -3.23 8.92 7.32
N PRO A 28 -3.13 8.89 5.98
CA PRO A 28 -2.09 8.14 5.27
C PRO A 28 -0.66 8.51 5.69
N SER A 29 -0.42 9.75 6.15
CA SER A 29 0.91 10.20 6.59
C SER A 29 1.44 9.47 7.81
N VAL A 30 0.57 8.88 8.64
CA VAL A 30 0.97 8.07 9.81
C VAL A 30 0.80 6.56 9.59
N SER A 31 0.41 6.14 8.38
CA SER A 31 0.36 4.72 7.99
C SER A 31 1.75 4.08 7.92
N LYS A 32 1.83 2.80 8.26
CA LYS A 32 3.04 1.97 8.09
C LYS A 32 3.22 1.42 6.67
N ILE A 33 2.17 1.48 5.86
CA ILE A 33 2.25 1.25 4.41
C ILE A 33 2.15 2.58 3.68
N LYS A 34 3.03 2.83 2.72
CA LYS A 34 3.04 4.02 1.86
C LYS A 34 2.89 3.60 0.40
N ILE A 35 2.14 4.40 -0.36
CA ILE A 35 2.09 4.28 -1.82
C ILE A 35 2.76 5.51 -2.41
N LYS A 36 3.80 5.31 -3.23
CA LYS A 36 4.29 6.38 -4.10
C LYS A 36 3.56 6.30 -5.44
N PRO A 37 2.93 7.40 -5.90
CA PRO A 37 2.29 7.45 -7.20
C PRO A 37 3.27 7.11 -8.33
N GLY A 38 2.79 6.33 -9.30
CA GLY A 38 3.47 6.11 -10.57
C GLY A 38 3.60 7.41 -11.35
N TYR A 39 4.57 7.44 -12.25
CA TYR A 39 4.89 8.62 -13.05
C TYR A 39 5.47 8.22 -14.40
N PHE A 40 5.43 9.13 -15.36
CA PHE A 40 6.10 8.94 -16.65
C PHE A 40 7.57 9.37 -16.56
N LYS A 41 8.44 8.54 -17.11
CA LYS A 41 9.86 8.87 -17.32
C LYS A 41 10.26 8.35 -18.69
N GLU A 42 10.77 9.24 -19.56
CA GLU A 42 11.29 8.86 -20.90
C GLU A 42 10.29 7.99 -21.69
N ASP A 43 9.03 8.44 -21.77
CA ASP A 43 7.90 7.74 -22.43
C ASP A 43 7.53 6.36 -21.86
N VAL A 44 8.11 5.99 -20.72
CA VAL A 44 7.78 4.75 -20.00
C VAL A 44 6.93 5.08 -18.77
N TRP A 45 5.81 4.36 -18.61
CA TRP A 45 5.01 4.40 -17.38
C TRP A 45 5.69 3.59 -16.27
N ILE A 46 6.07 4.27 -15.19
CA ILE A 46 6.57 3.64 -13.98
C ILE A 46 5.37 3.39 -13.06
N SER A 47 5.15 2.13 -12.68
CA SER A 47 4.04 1.75 -11.80
C SER A 47 4.21 2.34 -10.40
N ASN A 48 3.11 2.40 -9.65
CA ASN A 48 3.13 2.76 -8.23
C ASN A 48 4.15 1.91 -7.45
N GLU A 49 4.77 2.49 -6.43
CA GLU A 49 5.61 1.78 -5.47
C GLU A 49 4.82 1.54 -4.19
N ILE A 50 4.94 0.35 -3.59
CA ILE A 50 4.35 0.01 -2.29
C ILE A 50 5.48 -0.20 -1.30
N ILE A 51 5.51 0.59 -0.25
CA ILE A 51 6.58 0.60 0.75
C ILE A 51 5.98 0.26 2.11
N PHE A 52 6.68 -0.56 2.88
CA PHE A 52 6.32 -0.91 4.25
C PHE A 52 7.40 -0.39 5.20
N ASP A 53 6.98 0.30 6.26
CA ASP A 53 7.85 0.91 7.24
C ASP A 53 7.33 0.66 8.66
N GLY A 54 8.15 0.05 9.51
CA GLY A 54 7.81 -0.25 10.90
C GLY A 54 6.73 -1.33 11.11
N CYS A 55 6.48 -2.20 10.12
CA CYS A 55 5.60 -3.36 10.27
C CYS A 55 6.17 -4.35 11.30
N LYS A 56 5.29 -4.97 12.11
CA LYS A 56 5.66 -6.11 12.96
C LYS A 56 5.75 -7.38 12.11
N ASP A 57 6.55 -8.34 12.55
CA ASP A 57 6.66 -9.65 11.90
C ASP A 57 5.27 -10.30 11.73
N GLY A 58 5.03 -10.83 10.52
CA GLY A 58 3.76 -11.48 10.17
C GLY A 58 2.57 -10.52 9.97
N CYS A 59 2.76 -9.20 10.00
CA CYS A 59 1.68 -8.25 9.74
C CYS A 59 1.19 -8.35 8.29
N VAL A 60 -0.06 -8.79 8.10
CA VAL A 60 -0.70 -8.97 6.79
C VAL A 60 -2.03 -8.22 6.67
N PHE A 61 -2.31 -7.29 7.58
CA PHE A 61 -3.63 -6.65 7.70
C PHE A 61 -4.05 -5.87 6.44
N CYS A 62 -3.10 -5.19 5.80
CA CYS A 62 -3.36 -4.37 4.60
C CYS A 62 -3.90 -5.19 3.40
N ILE A 63 -3.65 -6.50 3.36
CA ILE A 63 -4.15 -7.40 2.31
C ILE A 63 -5.68 -7.37 2.25
N ASN A 64 -6.35 -7.32 3.41
CA ASN A 64 -7.82 -7.32 3.48
C ASN A 64 -8.45 -6.05 2.89
N TYR A 65 -7.65 -5.01 2.61
CA TYR A 65 -8.09 -3.72 2.10
C TYR A 65 -7.53 -3.39 0.71
N CYS A 66 -6.83 -4.34 0.08
CA CYS A 66 -6.32 -4.19 -1.28
C CYS A 66 -7.26 -4.88 -2.28
N MET A 67 -8.36 -4.22 -2.66
CA MET A 67 -9.35 -4.81 -3.58
C MET A 67 -8.81 -5.13 -4.98
N TYR A 68 -7.74 -4.46 -5.40
CA TYR A 68 -7.14 -4.64 -6.72
C TYR A 68 -6.10 -5.76 -6.78
N GLY A 69 -5.85 -6.44 -5.66
CA GLY A 69 -4.88 -7.53 -5.60
C GLY A 69 -3.43 -7.08 -5.82
N ALA A 70 -3.10 -5.82 -5.50
CA ALA A 70 -1.72 -5.35 -5.51
C ALA A 70 -0.91 -5.90 -4.32
N ILE A 71 -1.60 -6.39 -3.29
CA ILE A 71 -1.04 -7.06 -2.12
C ILE A 71 -1.97 -8.26 -1.82
N GLU A 72 -1.45 -9.48 -1.90
CA GLU A 72 -2.22 -10.72 -1.76
C GLU A 72 -1.56 -11.67 -0.74
N ARG A 73 -2.35 -12.59 -0.17
CA ARG A 73 -1.77 -13.72 0.59
C ARG A 73 -1.04 -14.63 -0.42
N ASP A 74 0.07 -15.23 0.00
CA ASP A 74 0.69 -16.30 -0.79
C ASP A 74 -0.21 -17.54 -0.82
#